data_AF-A0A2W6S289-F1
#
_entry.id   AF-A0A2W6S289-F1
#
_cell.length_a   1.000
_cell.length_b   1.000
_cell.length_c   1.000
_cell.angle_alpha   90.00
_cell.angle_beta   90.00
_cell.angle_gamma   90.00
#
_symmetry.space_group_name_H-M   'P 1'
#
loop_
_entity.id
_entity.type
_entity.pdbx_description
1 polymer ?
#
loop_
_entity_poly.entity_id
_entity_poly.type
_entity_poly.pdbx_seq_one_letter_code
_entity_poly.pdbx_strand_id
1 'polypeptide(L)'
;MTYDKSKPFITNRGVIALIRAKLDAEGHSDVAVSRQWIDEDTPGEPFLLNVPLGTELFVPLRAMEGFFNIHDQEDADWHASLFAQALVNLQKATKMLLAYAAKVKKEAVAQVSAARADGLDIQFSGIGFKPTYVRALSGKDWKEAAFGVLAEVSIRNTSFHLQPEVSSFYVEEAVDVADEMADLLKDQRERQQRLEALERAGYDLTVDQITIELLEAHKLDVAQILRRAWKKQCVNRKITLGEQEGTLSIHTSDGVVGSSLQLGELCWNGEYAWFHGEKGEQDLRGLLGKTLAGLTSHPVFCGLPITNIVHHETGVRDLFYFDMSQVRTFDADSGYFGEERRLAA
;
A
#
# COMPACT_ATOMS: atom_id res chain seq x y z
N MET A 1 -9.74 21.77 -27.21
CA MET A 1 -8.27 21.88 -27.41
C MET A 1 -7.71 20.47 -27.36
N THR A 2 -7.20 20.01 -28.49
CA THR A 2 -6.65 18.67 -28.68
C THR A 2 -5.20 18.64 -28.18
N TYR A 3 -4.91 17.71 -27.27
CA TYR A 3 -3.59 17.48 -26.68
C TYR A 3 -2.59 17.00 -27.75
N ASP A 4 -1.58 17.80 -28.07
CA ASP A 4 -0.48 17.42 -28.96
C ASP A 4 0.62 16.71 -28.14
N LYS A 5 0.69 15.39 -28.29
CA LYS A 5 1.66 14.50 -27.61
C LYS A 5 3.10 14.66 -28.11
N SER A 6 3.37 15.53 -29.08
CA SER A 6 4.66 15.56 -29.78
C SER A 6 5.76 16.43 -29.16
N LYS A 7 5.52 17.13 -28.04
CA LYS A 7 6.56 17.98 -27.40
C LYS A 7 6.56 17.94 -25.86
N PRO A 8 7.45 17.18 -25.22
CA PRO A 8 8.02 17.60 -23.95
C PRO A 8 9.13 18.62 -24.26
N PHE A 9 8.90 19.92 -24.07
CA PHE A 9 9.85 20.94 -24.53
C PHE A 9 11.05 21.14 -23.57
N ILE A 10 11.01 20.62 -22.34
CA ILE A 10 12.11 20.76 -21.37
C ILE A 10 12.54 19.39 -20.86
N THR A 11 13.70 18.95 -21.32
CA THR A 11 14.37 17.77 -20.77
C THR A 11 14.83 18.05 -19.33
N ASN A 12 15.05 17.00 -18.53
CA ASN A 12 15.73 17.14 -17.23
C ASN A 12 17.00 17.98 -17.27
N ARG A 13 17.78 17.86 -18.35
CA ARG A 13 18.98 18.69 -18.57
C ARG A 13 18.63 20.17 -18.76
N GLY A 14 17.52 20.45 -19.47
CA GLY A 14 16.98 21.79 -19.63
C GLY A 14 16.52 22.40 -18.31
N VAL A 15 15.79 21.64 -17.49
CA VAL A 15 15.35 22.10 -16.15
C VAL A 15 16.54 22.47 -15.27
N ILE A 16 17.55 21.58 -15.17
CA ILE A 16 18.74 21.84 -14.34
C ILE A 16 19.54 23.05 -14.84
N ALA A 17 19.65 23.22 -16.17
CA ALA A 17 20.33 24.37 -16.75
C ALA A 17 19.60 25.69 -16.44
N LEU A 18 18.26 25.69 -16.48
CA LEU A 18 17.46 26.86 -16.11
C LEU A 18 17.60 27.19 -14.62
N ILE A 19 17.52 26.18 -13.73
CA ILE A 19 17.73 26.38 -12.29
C ILE A 19 19.13 26.96 -12.03
N ARG A 20 20.17 26.42 -12.67
CA ARG A 20 21.54 26.94 -12.57
C ARG A 20 21.63 28.40 -13.03
N ALA A 21 21.04 28.73 -14.18
CA ALA A 21 21.05 30.10 -14.69
C ALA A 21 20.35 31.08 -13.73
N LYS A 22 19.26 30.68 -13.06
CA LYS A 22 18.60 31.50 -12.03
C LYS A 22 19.48 31.69 -10.79
N LEU A 23 20.08 30.61 -10.27
CA LEU A 23 21.02 30.68 -9.15
C LEU A 23 22.19 31.65 -9.43
N ASP A 24 22.80 31.54 -10.62
CA ASP A 24 23.93 32.40 -11.00
C ASP A 24 23.51 33.86 -11.14
N ALA A 25 22.32 34.13 -11.71
CA ALA A 25 21.77 35.47 -11.86
C ALA A 25 21.47 36.16 -10.51
N GLU A 26 21.10 35.37 -9.49
CA GLU A 26 20.84 35.84 -8.13
C GLU A 26 22.11 35.90 -7.25
N GLY A 27 23.28 35.58 -7.80
CA GLY A 27 24.55 35.61 -7.07
C GLY A 27 24.81 34.38 -6.19
N HIS A 28 24.06 33.29 -6.40
CA HIS A 28 24.11 32.04 -5.65
C HIS A 28 24.85 30.92 -6.41
N SER A 29 25.95 31.27 -7.08
CA SER A 29 26.77 30.32 -7.85
C SER A 29 27.39 29.19 -7.00
N ASP A 30 27.47 29.38 -5.67
CA ASP A 30 27.95 28.41 -4.70
C ASP A 30 26.91 27.32 -4.35
N VAL A 31 25.63 27.54 -4.65
CA VAL A 31 24.56 26.54 -4.42
C VAL A 31 24.70 25.43 -5.45
N ALA A 32 24.84 24.19 -4.98
CA ALA A 32 24.93 23.04 -5.87
C ALA A 32 23.55 22.66 -6.45
N VAL A 33 23.55 22.23 -7.71
CA VAL A 33 22.41 21.59 -8.38
C VAL A 33 22.97 20.58 -9.38
N SER A 34 22.44 19.36 -9.38
CA SER A 34 22.91 18.28 -10.23
C SER A 34 21.74 17.51 -10.85
N ARG A 35 21.93 17.08 -12.09
CA ARG A 35 21.01 16.16 -12.75
C ARG A 35 20.95 14.80 -12.06
N GLN A 36 22.03 14.38 -11.40
CA GLN A 36 22.11 13.09 -10.70
C GLN A 36 21.17 13.01 -9.48
N TRP A 37 20.61 14.15 -9.06
CA TRP A 37 19.65 14.23 -7.97
C TRP A 37 18.21 14.00 -8.43
N ILE A 38 17.97 13.89 -9.74
CA ILE A 38 16.62 13.67 -10.26
C ILE A 38 16.29 12.19 -10.16
N ASP A 39 15.16 11.90 -9.51
CA ASP A 39 14.50 10.61 -9.50
C ASP A 39 13.24 10.71 -10.38
N GLU A 40 13.19 9.83 -11.39
CA GLU A 40 12.06 9.70 -12.34
C GLU A 40 11.28 8.38 -12.11
N ASP A 41 11.77 7.51 -11.23
CA ASP A 41 11.25 6.17 -11.01
C ASP A 41 10.22 6.14 -9.88
N THR A 42 10.14 7.20 -9.07
CA THR A 42 9.18 7.33 -7.99
C THR A 42 7.73 7.37 -8.52
N PRO A 43 6.87 6.37 -8.21
CA PRO A 43 5.49 6.34 -8.70
C PRO A 43 4.68 7.57 -8.27
N GLY A 44 4.01 8.22 -9.21
CA GLY A 44 3.17 9.39 -8.94
C GLY A 44 3.93 10.72 -8.81
N GLU A 45 5.26 10.71 -8.82
CA GLU A 45 6.12 11.90 -8.75
C GLU A 45 7.01 11.93 -10.00
N PRO A 46 6.55 12.49 -11.14
CA PRO A 46 7.25 12.35 -12.43
C PRO A 46 8.55 13.18 -12.52
N PHE A 47 8.85 13.96 -11.48
CA PHE A 47 10.08 14.71 -11.29
C PHE A 47 10.26 14.99 -9.80
N LEU A 48 11.23 14.31 -9.20
CA LEU A 48 11.61 14.52 -7.81
C LEU A 48 13.10 14.88 -7.75
N LEU A 49 13.43 16.03 -7.18
CA LEU A 49 14.82 16.47 -7.03
C LEU A 49 15.30 16.19 -5.59
N ASN A 50 16.07 15.13 -5.41
CA ASN A 50 16.63 14.70 -4.13
C ASN A 50 17.85 15.55 -3.74
N VAL A 51 17.62 16.67 -3.06
CA VAL A 51 18.66 17.63 -2.69
C VAL A 51 19.46 17.12 -1.49
N PRO A 52 20.77 16.84 -1.62
CA PRO A 52 21.58 16.35 -0.51
C PRO A 52 21.76 17.43 0.55
N LEU A 53 21.52 17.06 1.81
CA LEU A 53 21.90 17.85 2.99
C LEU A 53 23.20 17.34 3.63
N GLY A 54 23.66 16.15 3.24
CA GLY A 54 24.87 15.50 3.75
C GLY A 54 25.19 14.25 2.94
N THR A 55 25.90 13.30 3.54
CA THR A 55 26.30 12.04 2.88
C THR A 55 25.15 11.04 2.75
N GLU A 56 24.16 11.10 3.65
CA GLU A 56 23.11 10.08 3.78
C GLU A 56 21.68 10.64 3.73
N LEU A 57 21.51 11.96 3.80
CA LEU A 57 20.19 12.60 3.89
C LEU A 57 19.93 13.52 2.71
N PHE A 58 18.72 13.42 2.17
CA PHE A 58 18.23 14.17 1.04
C PHE A 58 16.85 14.75 1.37
N VAL A 59 16.58 15.98 0.92
CA VAL A 59 15.22 16.53 0.91
C VAL A 59 14.65 16.34 -0.50
N PRO A 60 13.62 15.51 -0.67
CA PRO A 60 12.98 15.34 -1.97
C PRO A 60 12.13 16.57 -2.28
N LEU A 61 12.54 17.35 -3.28
CA LEU A 61 11.77 18.49 -3.77
C LEU A 61 10.88 18.06 -4.92
N ARG A 62 9.56 18.13 -4.69
CA ARG A 62 8.58 17.86 -5.74
C ARG A 62 8.16 19.12 -6.45
N ALA A 63 7.96 19.01 -7.75
CA ALA A 63 7.41 20.08 -8.55
C ALA A 63 5.93 20.33 -8.20
N MET A 64 5.39 21.48 -8.62
CA MET A 64 3.95 21.73 -8.47
C MET A 64 3.13 20.99 -9.53
N GLU A 65 1.83 20.81 -9.26
CA GLU A 65 0.88 20.35 -10.26
C GLU A 65 0.97 21.24 -11.52
N GLY A 66 0.95 20.61 -12.69
CA GLY A 66 1.10 21.31 -13.97
C GLY A 66 2.54 21.54 -14.43
N PHE A 67 3.57 21.19 -13.64
CA PHE A 67 4.98 21.30 -14.06
C PHE A 67 5.30 20.53 -15.37
N PHE A 68 4.59 19.46 -15.67
CA PHE A 68 4.76 18.71 -16.92
C PHE A 68 3.93 19.26 -18.09
N ASN A 69 3.07 20.22 -17.80
CA ASN A 69 2.26 20.96 -18.77
C ASN A 69 2.85 22.37 -19.02
N ILE A 70 4.15 22.58 -18.80
CA ILE A 70 4.82 23.84 -19.16
C ILE A 70 4.65 24.05 -20.67
N HIS A 71 3.86 25.06 -21.03
CA HIS A 71 3.48 25.32 -22.41
C HIS A 71 4.30 26.44 -23.05
N ASP A 72 5.02 27.22 -22.25
CA ASP A 72 5.90 28.30 -22.72
C ASP A 72 7.13 28.51 -21.81
N GLN A 73 8.02 29.42 -22.24
CA GLN A 73 9.27 29.73 -21.55
C GLN A 73 9.03 30.50 -20.23
N GLU A 74 7.91 31.19 -20.09
CA GLU A 74 7.60 31.99 -18.89
C GLU A 74 7.27 31.05 -17.72
N ASP A 75 6.44 30.03 -17.95
CA ASP A 75 6.16 28.97 -16.99
C ASP A 75 7.43 28.23 -16.57
N ALA A 76 8.28 27.90 -17.54
CA ALA A 76 9.57 27.25 -17.32
C ALA A 76 10.49 28.06 -16.39
N ASP A 77 10.62 29.35 -16.69
CA ASP A 77 11.42 30.29 -15.94
C ASP A 77 10.88 30.49 -14.52
N TRP A 78 9.56 30.52 -14.37
CA TRP A 78 8.92 30.64 -13.07
C TRP A 78 9.19 29.41 -12.19
N HIS A 79 8.98 28.20 -12.72
CA HIS A 79 9.29 26.97 -11.99
C HIS A 79 10.78 26.86 -11.64
N ALA A 80 11.68 27.22 -12.57
CA ALA A 80 13.11 27.23 -12.30
C ALA A 80 13.48 28.19 -11.15
N SER A 81 12.85 29.37 -11.09
CA SER A 81 13.04 30.32 -9.99
C SER A 81 12.56 29.76 -8.65
N LEU A 82 11.44 29.01 -8.61
CA LEU A 82 10.98 28.36 -7.38
C LEU A 82 12.01 27.33 -6.88
N PHE A 83 12.54 26.50 -7.77
CA PHE A 83 13.59 25.53 -7.43
C PHE A 83 14.88 26.20 -6.98
N ALA A 84 15.33 27.25 -7.67
CA ALA A 84 16.51 28.01 -7.27
C ALA A 84 16.36 28.57 -5.84
N GLN A 85 15.24 29.22 -5.54
CA GLN A 85 14.99 29.79 -4.22
C GLN A 85 14.86 28.71 -3.12
N ALA A 86 14.22 27.58 -3.44
CA ALA A 86 14.14 26.44 -2.52
C ALA A 86 15.53 25.86 -2.21
N LEU A 87 16.41 25.73 -3.21
CA LEU A 87 17.78 25.25 -3.02
C LEU A 87 18.59 26.20 -2.14
N VAL A 88 18.48 27.52 -2.34
CA VAL A 88 19.12 28.54 -1.49
C VAL A 88 18.65 28.41 -0.04
N ASN A 89 17.34 28.24 0.17
CA ASN A 89 16.77 28.09 1.51
C ASN A 89 17.22 26.78 2.17
N LEU A 90 17.26 25.66 1.43
CA LEU A 90 17.75 24.38 1.93
C LEU A 90 19.25 24.42 2.29
N GLN A 91 20.07 25.08 1.48
CA GLN A 91 21.50 25.25 1.77
C GLN A 91 21.69 25.99 3.12
N LYS A 92 20.90 27.04 3.38
CA LYS A 92 20.90 27.75 4.67
C LYS A 92 20.35 26.90 5.81
N ALA A 93 19.30 26.13 5.55
CA ALA A 93 18.63 25.27 6.53
C ALA A 93 19.39 23.98 6.85
N THR A 94 20.41 23.61 6.08
CA THR A 94 21.08 22.30 6.14
C THR A 94 21.45 21.88 7.56
N LYS A 95 22.14 22.73 8.33
CA LYS A 95 22.54 22.41 9.71
C LYS A 95 21.34 22.17 10.64
N MET A 96 20.28 22.94 10.46
CA MET A 96 19.06 22.81 11.26
C MET A 96 18.33 21.51 10.94
N LEU A 97 18.16 21.19 9.65
CA LEU A 97 17.51 19.97 9.19
C LEU A 97 18.31 18.71 9.59
N LEU A 98 19.64 18.74 9.50
CA LEU A 98 20.48 17.64 9.98
C LEU A 98 20.34 17.44 11.50
N ALA A 99 20.32 18.52 12.28
CA ALA A 99 20.13 18.44 13.73
C ALA A 99 18.72 17.93 14.09
N TYR A 100 17.71 18.35 13.33
CA TYR A 100 16.34 17.89 13.47
C TYR A 100 16.22 16.38 13.18
N ALA A 101 16.69 15.91 12.02
CA ALA A 101 16.70 14.49 11.67
C ALA A 101 17.49 13.65 12.69
N ALA A 102 18.60 14.16 13.21
CA ALA A 102 19.37 13.46 14.25
C ALA A 102 18.58 13.32 15.57
N LYS A 103 17.81 14.34 15.97
CA LYS A 103 16.93 14.27 17.15
C LYS A 103 15.80 13.26 16.94
N VAL A 104 15.11 13.33 15.81
CA VAL A 104 14.05 12.38 15.45
C VAL A 104 14.59 10.95 15.40
N LYS A 105 15.74 10.72 14.75
CA LYS A 105 16.41 9.41 14.71
C LYS A 105 16.71 8.89 16.12
N LYS A 106 17.23 9.75 17.00
CA LYS A 106 17.52 9.37 18.39
C LYS A 106 16.26 8.91 19.11
N GLU A 107 15.16 9.64 18.94
CA GLU A 107 13.88 9.28 19.56
C GLU A 107 13.32 7.99 18.96
N ALA A 108 13.28 7.87 17.64
CA ALA A 108 12.81 6.65 16.95
C ALA A 108 13.61 5.41 17.38
N VAL A 109 14.94 5.51 17.51
CA VAL A 109 15.77 4.42 18.02
C VAL A 109 15.44 4.10 19.48
N ALA A 110 15.16 5.10 20.31
CA ALA A 110 14.76 4.89 21.70
C ALA A 110 13.40 4.18 21.80
N GLN A 111 12.40 4.62 21.04
CA GLN A 111 11.06 4.01 20.99
C GLN A 111 11.11 2.58 20.46
N VAL A 112 11.88 2.34 19.38
CA VAL A 112 12.13 0.97 18.87
C VAL A 112 12.82 0.11 19.93
N SER A 113 13.80 0.65 20.65
CA SER A 113 14.51 -0.11 21.68
C SER A 113 13.59 -0.47 22.86
N ALA A 114 12.70 0.43 23.26
CA ALA A 114 11.70 0.18 24.29
C ALA A 114 10.71 -0.91 23.85
N ALA A 115 10.15 -0.80 22.64
CA ALA A 115 9.24 -1.79 22.08
C ALA A 115 9.89 -3.19 21.95
N ARG A 116 11.17 -3.26 21.57
CA ARG A 116 11.93 -4.51 21.54
C ARG A 116 12.18 -5.09 22.92
N ALA A 117 12.41 -4.25 23.93
CA ALA A 117 12.51 -4.69 25.33
C ALA A 117 11.18 -5.28 25.83
N ASP A 118 10.06 -4.79 25.30
CA ASP A 118 8.71 -5.34 25.54
C ASP A 118 8.39 -6.59 24.70
N GLY A 119 9.36 -7.10 23.93
CA GLY A 119 9.25 -8.35 23.16
C GLY A 119 8.71 -8.20 21.73
N LEU A 120 8.56 -6.98 21.22
CA LEU A 120 8.13 -6.77 19.83
C LEU A 120 9.29 -6.93 18.84
N ASP A 121 9.05 -7.68 17.75
CA ASP A 121 9.99 -7.81 16.64
C ASP A 121 9.85 -6.64 15.66
N ILE A 122 10.47 -5.51 16.01
CA ILE A 122 10.59 -4.34 15.14
C ILE A 122 12.03 -3.85 15.07
N GLN A 123 12.37 -3.16 13.98
CA GLN A 123 13.70 -2.61 13.80
C GLN A 123 13.64 -1.22 13.17
N PHE A 124 14.47 -0.30 13.67
CA PHE A 124 14.67 0.97 13.00
C PHE A 124 15.36 0.73 11.65
N SER A 125 14.72 1.15 10.56
CA SER A 125 15.23 0.96 9.20
C SER A 125 15.89 2.21 8.64
N GLY A 126 15.37 3.39 8.95
CA GLY A 126 15.89 4.62 8.34
C GLY A 126 15.24 5.90 8.83
N ILE A 127 15.88 7.01 8.47
CA ILE A 127 15.39 8.38 8.64
C ILE A 127 15.58 9.10 7.30
N GLY A 128 14.57 9.85 6.89
CA GLY A 128 14.56 10.64 5.66
C GLY A 128 13.73 11.90 5.84
N PHE A 129 13.29 12.47 4.73
CA PHE A 129 12.39 13.62 4.72
C PHE A 129 11.25 13.37 3.74
N LYS A 130 10.05 13.80 4.13
CA LYS A 130 8.87 13.74 3.29
C LYS A 130 9.08 14.57 2.01
N PRO A 131 8.65 14.08 0.83
CA PRO A 131 8.60 14.89 -0.38
C PRO A 131 7.86 16.21 -0.16
N THR A 132 8.55 17.32 -0.41
CA THR A 132 8.07 18.68 -0.09
C THR A 132 7.93 19.49 -1.37
N TYR A 133 6.78 20.16 -1.55
CA TYR A 133 6.59 21.03 -2.73
C TYR A 133 7.63 22.14 -2.75
N VAL A 134 8.27 22.33 -3.90
CA VAL A 134 9.24 23.40 -4.12
C VAL A 134 8.70 24.78 -3.73
N ARG A 135 7.40 25.02 -3.99
CA ARG A 135 6.73 26.28 -3.63
C ARG A 135 6.66 26.53 -2.13
N ALA A 136 6.53 25.48 -1.31
CA ALA A 136 6.51 25.61 0.14
C ALA A 136 7.87 26.08 0.68
N LEU A 137 8.95 25.81 -0.06
CA LEU A 137 10.32 26.18 0.31
C LEU A 137 10.84 27.42 -0.42
N SER A 138 10.11 27.91 -1.42
CA SER A 138 10.52 29.05 -2.25
C SER A 138 9.97 30.40 -1.76
N GLY A 139 9.02 30.42 -0.84
CA GLY A 139 8.43 31.66 -0.31
C GLY A 139 8.86 31.92 1.13
N LYS A 140 9.45 33.10 1.40
CA LYS A 140 9.81 33.64 2.73
C LYS A 140 11.12 33.12 3.36
N ASP A 141 11.42 33.62 4.56
CA ASP A 141 12.63 33.36 5.35
C ASP A 141 12.96 31.86 5.42
N TRP A 142 14.24 31.52 5.31
CA TRP A 142 14.69 30.13 5.20
C TRP A 142 14.29 29.29 6.43
N LYS A 143 14.09 29.91 7.59
CA LYS A 143 13.65 29.19 8.80
C LYS A 143 12.20 28.74 8.69
N GLU A 144 11.31 29.61 8.20
CA GLU A 144 9.90 29.27 7.99
C GLU A 144 9.77 28.14 6.95
N ALA A 145 10.56 28.22 5.87
CA ALA A 145 10.66 27.14 4.89
C ALA A 145 11.14 25.82 5.54
N ALA A 146 12.17 25.86 6.38
CA ALA A 146 12.71 24.68 7.05
C ALA A 146 11.70 23.99 7.97
N PHE A 147 10.81 24.74 8.64
CA PHE A 147 9.74 24.17 9.47
C PHE A 147 8.69 23.39 8.67
N GLY A 148 8.55 23.67 7.36
CA GLY A 148 7.67 22.90 6.48
C GLY A 148 8.24 21.55 6.04
N VAL A 149 9.48 21.22 6.39
CA VAL A 149 10.13 19.94 6.05
C VAL A 149 9.92 18.94 7.19
N LEU A 150 9.15 17.88 6.91
CA LEU A 150 8.84 16.83 7.88
C LEU A 150 9.83 15.67 7.77
N ALA A 151 10.28 15.14 8.91
CA ALA A 151 11.10 13.94 8.94
C ALA A 151 10.24 12.70 8.62
N GLU A 152 10.82 11.77 7.88
CA GLU A 152 10.23 10.46 7.61
C GLU A 152 10.98 9.39 8.40
N VAL A 153 10.27 8.66 9.26
CA VAL A 153 10.84 7.55 10.02
C VAL A 153 10.41 6.25 9.35
N SER A 154 11.38 5.39 9.02
CA SER A 154 11.12 4.07 8.42
C SER A 154 11.41 2.97 9.45
N ILE A 155 10.42 2.11 9.68
CA ILE A 155 10.49 1.00 10.64
C ILE A 155 10.23 -0.30 9.91
N ARG A 156 11.09 -1.29 10.14
CA ARG A 156 10.84 -2.67 9.73
C ARG A 156 9.96 -3.35 10.77
N ASN A 157 8.89 -3.98 10.31
CA ASN A 157 7.85 -4.62 11.10
C ASN A 157 7.22 -5.78 10.31
N THR A 158 6.15 -6.36 10.86
CA THR A 158 5.35 -7.41 10.24
C THR A 158 4.14 -6.77 9.54
N SER A 159 4.02 -7.04 8.25
CA SER A 159 2.90 -6.60 7.40
C SER A 159 1.59 -7.27 7.77
N PHE A 160 0.50 -6.71 7.25
CA PHE A 160 -0.82 -7.34 7.22
C PHE A 160 -0.82 -8.74 6.59
N HIS A 161 0.16 -9.07 5.75
CA HIS A 161 0.32 -10.40 5.16
C HIS A 161 1.18 -11.34 6.01
N LEU A 162 1.52 -10.95 7.24
CA LEU A 162 2.44 -11.64 8.14
C LEU A 162 3.84 -11.88 7.54
N GLN A 163 4.29 -10.94 6.70
CA GLN A 163 5.62 -10.95 6.09
C GLN A 163 6.41 -9.71 6.54
N PRO A 164 7.76 -9.76 6.60
CA PRO A 164 8.56 -8.58 6.87
C PRO A 164 8.29 -7.45 5.87
N GLU A 165 8.01 -6.25 6.35
CA GLU A 165 7.89 -5.04 5.54
C GLU A 165 8.63 -3.86 6.17
N VAL A 166 8.67 -2.74 5.46
CA VAL A 166 9.10 -1.45 5.99
C VAL A 166 7.95 -0.47 5.84
N SER A 167 7.39 -0.03 6.96
CA SER A 167 6.43 1.07 7.00
C SER A 167 7.14 2.38 7.27
N SER A 168 6.57 3.50 6.83
CA SER A 168 7.03 4.83 7.20
C SER A 168 5.91 5.75 7.67
N PHE A 169 6.26 6.69 8.52
CA PHE A 169 5.39 7.75 9.01
C PHE A 169 6.16 9.07 9.07
N TYR A 170 5.43 10.18 9.11
CA TYR A 170 6.01 11.53 9.10
C TYR A 170 5.77 12.21 10.43
N VAL A 171 6.78 12.92 10.92
CA VAL A 171 6.68 13.69 12.19
C VAL A 171 7.05 15.14 11.97
N GLU A 172 6.45 16.03 12.76
CA GLU A 172 6.83 17.45 12.81
C GLU A 172 7.94 17.67 13.82
N GLU A 173 7.80 17.10 15.02
CA GLU A 173 8.77 17.17 16.09
C GLU A 173 9.26 15.80 16.54
N ALA A 174 10.41 15.77 17.21
CA ALA A 174 10.93 14.51 17.76
C ALA A 174 9.99 13.92 18.82
N VAL A 175 9.25 14.75 19.55
CA VAL A 175 8.33 14.29 20.61
C VAL A 175 7.14 13.51 20.05
N ASP A 176 6.76 13.76 18.79
CA ASP A 176 5.59 13.13 18.15
C ASP A 176 5.87 11.67 17.74
N VAL A 177 7.13 11.25 17.74
CA VAL A 177 7.54 9.90 17.31
C VAL A 177 6.85 8.82 18.15
N ALA A 178 6.66 9.05 19.45
CA ALA A 178 6.00 8.08 20.32
C ALA A 178 4.53 7.89 19.95
N ASP A 179 3.83 8.99 19.67
CA ASP A 179 2.40 8.98 19.33
C ASP A 179 2.17 8.36 17.95
N GLU A 180 2.96 8.75 16.94
CA GLU A 180 2.88 8.17 15.59
C GLU A 180 3.24 6.67 15.56
N MET A 181 4.11 6.20 16.47
CA MET A 181 4.42 4.78 16.57
C MET A 181 3.34 3.96 17.26
N ALA A 182 2.42 4.56 18.03
CA ALA A 182 1.51 3.82 18.91
C ALA A 182 0.64 2.80 18.15
N ASP A 183 0.05 3.20 17.02
CA ASP A 183 -0.78 2.33 16.18
C ASP A 183 0.06 1.22 15.54
N LEU A 184 1.26 1.56 15.05
CA LEU A 184 2.19 0.60 14.48
C LEU A 184 2.62 -0.47 15.50
N LEU A 185 2.85 -0.08 16.77
CA LEU A 185 3.20 -1.01 17.84
C LEU A 185 2.04 -1.93 18.22
N LYS A 186 0.81 -1.41 18.19
CA LYS A 186 -0.40 -2.21 18.43
C LYS A 186 -0.57 -3.26 17.34
N ASP A 187 -0.54 -2.83 16.08
CA ASP A 187 -0.66 -3.72 14.91
C ASP A 187 0.44 -4.78 14.91
N GLN A 188 1.69 -4.39 15.20
CA GLN A 188 2.80 -5.33 15.28
C GLN A 188 2.54 -6.41 16.33
N ARG A 189 2.06 -6.02 17.52
CA ARG A 189 1.81 -6.97 18.60
C ARG A 189 0.76 -8.00 18.20
N GLU A 190 -0.33 -7.55 17.59
CA GLU A 190 -1.42 -8.43 17.13
C GLU A 190 -0.92 -9.38 16.03
N ARG A 191 -0.16 -8.87 15.05
CA ARG A 191 0.41 -9.66 13.95
C ARG A 191 1.47 -10.65 14.42
N GLN A 192 2.34 -10.25 15.35
CA GLN A 192 3.34 -11.14 15.93
C GLN A 192 2.69 -12.26 16.74
N GLN A 193 1.68 -11.95 17.57
CA GLN A 193 0.92 -12.98 18.29
C GLN A 193 0.23 -13.95 17.33
N ARG A 194 -0.30 -13.43 16.21
CA ARG A 194 -0.88 -14.26 15.16
C ARG A 194 0.16 -15.18 14.54
N LEU A 195 1.31 -14.64 14.14
CA LEU A 195 2.42 -15.42 13.56
C LEU A 195 2.90 -16.51 14.54
N GLU A 196 3.15 -16.16 15.80
CA GLU A 196 3.55 -17.11 16.86
C GLU A 196 2.50 -18.20 17.10
N ALA A 197 1.20 -17.88 16.96
CA ALA A 197 0.13 -18.85 17.10
C ALA A 197 0.08 -19.83 15.91
N LEU A 198 0.35 -19.36 14.69
CA LEU A 198 0.49 -20.18 13.49
C LEU A 198 1.71 -21.11 13.62
N GLU A 199 2.88 -20.55 13.97
CA GLU A 199 4.14 -21.28 14.17
C GLU A 199 4.02 -22.36 15.26
N ARG A 200 3.47 -22.02 16.44
CA ARG A 200 3.26 -23.00 17.54
C ARG A 200 2.38 -24.16 17.13
N ALA A 201 1.50 -23.94 16.17
CA ALA A 201 0.57 -24.94 15.71
C ALA A 201 1.08 -25.66 14.44
N GLY A 202 2.25 -25.28 13.91
CA GLY A 202 2.98 -25.97 12.85
C GLY A 202 2.49 -25.69 11.44
N TYR A 203 1.96 -24.50 11.17
CA TYR A 203 1.46 -24.11 9.85
C TYR A 203 1.64 -22.61 9.59
N ASP A 204 1.58 -22.20 8.31
CA ASP A 204 1.77 -20.82 7.88
C ASP A 204 0.46 -20.07 7.65
N LEU A 205 -0.59 -20.82 7.33
CA LEU A 205 -1.85 -20.27 6.84
C LEU A 205 -3.05 -21.00 7.46
N THR A 206 -4.13 -20.24 7.63
CA THR A 206 -5.49 -20.74 7.84
C THR A 206 -6.28 -20.49 6.57
N VAL A 207 -6.96 -21.48 6.01
CA VAL A 207 -7.68 -21.37 4.73
C VAL A 207 -9.14 -21.68 5.00
N ASP A 208 -10.05 -20.81 4.57
CA ASP A 208 -11.48 -21.10 4.70
C ASP A 208 -11.90 -22.23 3.75
N GLN A 209 -12.90 -23.01 4.17
CA GLN A 209 -13.35 -24.17 3.44
C GLN A 209 -13.92 -23.82 2.05
N ILE A 210 -14.60 -22.68 1.90
CA ILE A 210 -15.13 -22.24 0.60
C ILE A 210 -14.00 -22.01 -0.40
N THR A 211 -12.89 -21.40 0.03
CA THR A 211 -11.70 -21.20 -0.81
C THR A 211 -11.13 -22.52 -1.32
N ILE A 212 -11.06 -23.55 -0.48
CA ILE A 212 -10.61 -24.88 -0.89
C ILE A 212 -11.59 -25.48 -1.91
N GLU A 213 -12.88 -25.46 -1.62
CA GLU A 213 -13.92 -25.99 -2.49
C GLU A 213 -13.98 -25.28 -3.85
N LEU A 214 -13.74 -23.96 -3.88
CA LEU A 214 -13.65 -23.18 -5.12
C LEU A 214 -12.44 -23.63 -5.96
N LEU A 215 -11.28 -23.83 -5.34
CA LEU A 215 -10.09 -24.32 -6.05
C LEU A 215 -10.33 -25.73 -6.61
N GLU A 216 -10.93 -26.62 -5.83
CA GLU A 216 -11.26 -27.98 -6.25
C GLU A 216 -12.32 -28.02 -7.36
N ALA A 217 -13.37 -27.20 -7.25
CA ALA A 217 -14.42 -27.08 -8.25
C ALA A 217 -13.89 -26.69 -9.63
N HIS A 218 -12.85 -25.85 -9.65
CA HIS A 218 -12.18 -25.40 -10.88
C HIS A 218 -10.97 -26.25 -11.25
N LYS A 219 -10.78 -27.41 -10.60
CA LYS A 219 -9.67 -28.37 -10.85
C LYS A 219 -8.29 -27.73 -10.75
N LEU A 220 -8.15 -26.73 -9.88
CA LEU A 220 -6.88 -26.08 -9.61
C LEU A 220 -6.11 -26.87 -8.55
N ASP A 221 -4.80 -26.95 -8.70
CA ASP A 221 -3.91 -27.54 -7.69
C ASP A 221 -3.91 -26.65 -6.44
N VAL A 222 -4.69 -27.06 -5.44
CA VAL A 222 -4.94 -26.29 -4.22
C VAL A 222 -3.61 -25.93 -3.53
N ALA A 223 -2.75 -26.93 -3.28
CA ALA A 223 -1.48 -26.71 -2.60
C ALA A 223 -0.58 -25.77 -3.40
N GLN A 224 -0.48 -25.95 -4.72
CA GLN A 224 0.31 -25.05 -5.55
C GLN A 224 -0.20 -23.60 -5.52
N ILE A 225 -1.52 -23.39 -5.56
CA ILE A 225 -2.11 -22.06 -5.53
C ILE A 225 -1.90 -21.40 -4.18
N LEU A 226 -2.13 -22.11 -3.07
CA LEU A 226 -1.93 -21.58 -1.72
C LEU A 226 -0.47 -21.21 -1.47
N ARG A 227 0.51 -22.04 -1.90
CA ARG A 227 1.94 -21.67 -1.84
C ARG A 227 2.25 -20.40 -2.63
N ARG A 228 1.61 -20.21 -3.79
CA ARG A 228 1.77 -18.99 -4.58
C ARG A 228 1.12 -17.79 -3.89
N ALA A 229 -0.04 -17.98 -3.26
CA ALA A 229 -0.73 -16.94 -2.51
C ALA A 229 0.09 -16.50 -1.30
N TRP A 230 0.68 -17.44 -0.55
CA TRP A 230 1.61 -17.13 0.54
C TRP A 230 2.79 -16.25 0.08
N LYS A 231 3.39 -16.57 -1.07
CA LYS A 231 4.55 -15.82 -1.60
C LYS A 231 4.20 -14.49 -2.26
N LYS A 232 3.04 -14.42 -2.94
CA LYS A 232 2.66 -13.27 -3.77
C LYS A 232 1.54 -12.43 -3.18
N GLN A 233 1.00 -12.84 -2.03
CA GLN A 233 -0.13 -12.25 -1.30
C GLN A 233 -1.47 -12.31 -2.05
N CYS A 234 -1.44 -12.36 -3.37
CA CYS A 234 -2.60 -12.48 -4.24
C CYS A 234 -2.28 -13.31 -5.50
N VAL A 235 -3.22 -14.18 -5.90
CA VAL A 235 -3.14 -15.02 -7.09
C VAL A 235 -4.45 -14.95 -7.86
N ASN A 236 -4.41 -14.33 -9.03
CA ASN A 236 -5.55 -14.29 -9.95
C ASN A 236 -5.49 -15.45 -10.96
N ARG A 237 -6.64 -16.09 -11.20
CA ARG A 237 -6.82 -17.16 -12.19
C ARG A 237 -8.05 -16.89 -13.02
N LYS A 238 -7.89 -17.03 -14.34
CA LYS A 238 -9.03 -17.20 -15.23
C LYS A 238 -9.58 -18.61 -15.05
N ILE A 239 -10.90 -18.71 -14.97
CA ILE A 239 -11.63 -19.96 -14.76
C ILE A 239 -12.80 -20.03 -15.72
N THR A 240 -13.28 -21.25 -15.96
CA THR A 240 -14.40 -21.51 -16.88
C THR A 240 -15.28 -22.58 -16.30
N LEU A 241 -16.60 -22.37 -16.32
CA LEU A 241 -17.59 -23.36 -15.93
C LEU A 241 -18.69 -23.43 -17.00
N GLY A 242 -18.72 -24.52 -17.76
CA GLY A 242 -19.55 -24.59 -18.96
C GLY A 242 -19.14 -23.52 -19.98
N GLU A 243 -20.09 -22.67 -20.38
CA GLU A 243 -19.86 -21.54 -21.31
C GLU A 243 -19.50 -20.22 -20.59
N GLN A 244 -19.48 -20.21 -19.26
CA GLN A 244 -19.17 -19.00 -18.49
C GLN A 244 -17.68 -18.89 -18.22
N GLU A 245 -17.10 -17.75 -18.57
CA GLU A 245 -15.75 -17.36 -18.14
C GLU A 245 -15.80 -16.44 -16.92
N GLY A 246 -14.76 -16.53 -16.11
CA GLY A 246 -14.68 -15.77 -14.87
C GLY A 246 -13.25 -15.60 -14.35
N THR A 247 -13.17 -14.93 -13.21
CA THR A 247 -11.91 -14.76 -12.46
C THR A 247 -12.09 -15.28 -11.04
N LEU A 248 -11.14 -16.09 -10.58
CA LEU A 248 -10.98 -16.49 -9.20
C LEU A 248 -9.68 -15.88 -8.67
N SER A 249 -9.79 -15.15 -7.58
CA SER A 249 -8.68 -14.46 -6.92
C SER A 249 -8.50 -15.04 -5.52
N ILE A 250 -7.33 -15.60 -5.24
CA ILE A 250 -6.96 -16.09 -3.91
C ILE A 250 -6.05 -15.06 -3.26
N HIS A 251 -6.35 -14.64 -2.04
CA HIS A 251 -5.62 -13.60 -1.34
C HIS A 251 -5.33 -14.00 0.10
N THR A 252 -4.26 -13.47 0.68
CA THR A 252 -3.85 -13.73 2.05
C THR A 252 -3.93 -12.47 2.90
N SER A 253 -4.47 -12.54 4.09
CA SER A 253 -4.63 -11.44 5.05
C SER A 253 -4.55 -11.97 6.48
N ASP A 254 -3.64 -11.45 7.31
CA ASP A 254 -3.42 -11.88 8.70
C ASP A 254 -3.25 -13.40 8.87
N GLY A 255 -2.57 -14.02 7.91
CA GLY A 255 -2.35 -15.47 7.86
C GLY A 255 -3.63 -16.27 7.58
N VAL A 256 -4.71 -15.61 7.15
CA VAL A 256 -5.93 -16.21 6.63
C VAL A 256 -5.91 -16.12 5.11
N VAL A 257 -6.30 -17.19 4.43
CA VAL A 257 -6.48 -17.22 2.99
C VAL A 257 -7.96 -17.18 2.70
N GLY A 258 -8.35 -16.18 1.90
CA GLY A 258 -9.69 -16.00 1.37
C GLY A 258 -9.71 -16.07 -0.15
N SER A 259 -10.91 -15.98 -0.70
CA SER A 259 -11.14 -16.01 -2.14
C SER A 259 -12.17 -14.97 -2.56
N SER A 260 -12.05 -14.47 -3.78
CA SER A 260 -13.11 -13.77 -4.48
C SER A 260 -13.31 -14.37 -5.86
N LEU A 261 -14.56 -14.42 -6.30
CA LEU A 261 -14.97 -15.05 -7.55
C LEU A 261 -15.90 -14.10 -8.29
N GLN A 262 -15.69 -13.97 -9.59
CA GLN A 262 -16.67 -13.43 -10.52
C GLN A 262 -16.84 -14.41 -11.67
N LEU A 263 -18.06 -14.96 -11.83
CA LEU A 263 -18.38 -15.94 -12.87
C LEU A 263 -19.79 -15.67 -13.41
N GLY A 264 -19.88 -15.20 -14.65
CA GLY A 264 -21.16 -14.72 -15.19
C GLY A 264 -21.74 -13.64 -14.28
N GLU A 265 -23.01 -13.79 -13.88
CA GLU A 265 -23.72 -12.92 -12.94
C GLU A 265 -23.35 -13.13 -11.46
N LEU A 266 -22.76 -14.26 -11.11
CA LEU A 266 -22.43 -14.59 -9.72
C LEU A 266 -21.11 -13.93 -9.30
N CYS A 267 -21.15 -13.26 -8.16
CA CYS A 267 -19.99 -12.68 -7.49
C CYS A 267 -19.88 -13.18 -6.05
N TRP A 268 -18.66 -13.28 -5.55
CA TRP A 268 -18.29 -13.63 -4.18
C TRP A 268 -17.04 -12.84 -3.80
N ASN A 269 -17.01 -12.25 -2.61
CA ASN A 269 -15.87 -11.43 -2.16
C ASN A 269 -15.06 -12.04 -1.00
N GLY A 270 -15.44 -13.22 -0.52
CA GLY A 270 -14.84 -13.84 0.67
C GLY A 270 -15.76 -13.81 1.90
N GLU A 271 -16.85 -13.05 1.87
CA GLU A 271 -17.78 -12.90 2.98
C GLU A 271 -19.22 -13.23 2.59
N TYR A 272 -19.66 -12.72 1.43
CA TYR A 272 -20.99 -12.94 0.90
C TYR A 272 -20.98 -13.10 -0.62
N ALA A 273 -21.97 -13.83 -1.13
CA ALA A 273 -22.25 -13.93 -2.55
C ALA A 273 -23.36 -12.97 -2.95
N TRP A 274 -23.36 -12.55 -4.20
CA TRP A 274 -24.44 -11.77 -4.79
C TRP A 274 -24.51 -11.99 -6.29
N PHE A 275 -25.60 -11.51 -6.89
CA PHE A 275 -25.75 -11.49 -8.34
C PHE A 275 -25.77 -10.06 -8.86
N HIS A 276 -25.15 -9.83 -10.02
CA HIS A 276 -25.41 -8.64 -10.85
C HIS A 276 -26.36 -8.99 -12.00
N GLY A 277 -26.75 -8.01 -12.81
CA GLY A 277 -27.67 -8.23 -13.93
C GLY A 277 -29.10 -8.56 -13.48
N GLU A 278 -29.83 -9.31 -14.30
CA GLU A 278 -31.26 -9.57 -14.10
C GLU A 278 -31.53 -10.35 -12.80
N LYS A 279 -30.61 -11.25 -12.40
CA LYS A 279 -30.73 -11.98 -11.13
C LYS A 279 -30.48 -11.10 -9.91
N GLY A 280 -29.66 -10.06 -10.06
CA GLY A 280 -29.36 -9.10 -8.99
C GLY A 280 -30.54 -8.19 -8.62
N GLU A 281 -31.54 -8.09 -9.49
CA GLU A 281 -32.75 -7.28 -9.30
C GLU A 281 -33.94 -8.06 -8.71
N GLN A 282 -33.79 -9.36 -8.45
CA GLN A 282 -34.86 -10.19 -7.89
C GLN A 282 -34.86 -10.10 -6.35
N ASP A 283 -36.05 -10.25 -5.73
CA ASP A 283 -36.18 -10.45 -4.28
C ASP A 283 -36.08 -11.95 -3.99
N LEU A 284 -34.97 -12.35 -3.39
CA LEU A 284 -34.54 -13.72 -3.15
C LEU A 284 -34.45 -14.04 -1.66
N ARG A 285 -35.03 -13.21 -0.79
CA ARG A 285 -35.06 -13.42 0.67
C ARG A 285 -35.70 -14.74 1.09
N GLY A 286 -36.56 -15.31 0.25
CA GLY A 286 -37.16 -16.64 0.44
C GLY A 286 -36.17 -17.82 0.34
N LEU A 287 -34.89 -17.55 0.11
CA LEU A 287 -33.81 -18.54 0.06
C LEU A 287 -33.09 -18.77 1.40
N LEU A 288 -33.44 -18.06 2.48
CA LEU A 288 -32.84 -18.31 3.79
C LEU A 288 -32.99 -19.78 4.20
N GLY A 289 -31.88 -20.41 4.62
CA GLY A 289 -31.81 -21.83 4.96
C GLY A 289 -31.84 -22.80 3.76
N LYS A 290 -31.89 -22.29 2.53
CA LYS A 290 -31.80 -23.06 1.27
C LYS A 290 -30.44 -22.83 0.60
N THR A 291 -30.24 -23.37 -0.60
CA THR A 291 -29.01 -23.19 -1.40
C THR A 291 -29.28 -22.36 -2.66
N LEU A 292 -28.22 -21.98 -3.39
CA LEU A 292 -28.33 -21.26 -4.66
C LEU A 292 -28.52 -22.18 -5.90
N ALA A 293 -28.87 -23.46 -5.71
CA ALA A 293 -28.98 -24.45 -6.79
C ALA A 293 -29.97 -24.12 -7.92
N GLY A 294 -30.92 -23.20 -7.69
CA GLY A 294 -31.85 -22.70 -8.71
C GLY A 294 -31.38 -21.43 -9.44
N LEU A 295 -30.30 -20.80 -8.99
CA LEU A 295 -29.83 -19.50 -9.49
C LEU A 295 -28.46 -19.58 -10.17
N THR A 296 -27.62 -20.52 -9.74
CA THR A 296 -26.31 -20.75 -10.32
C THR A 296 -26.08 -22.24 -10.52
N SER A 297 -25.17 -22.58 -11.45
CA SER A 297 -24.63 -23.92 -11.64
C SER A 297 -23.30 -24.13 -10.93
N HIS A 298 -22.80 -23.13 -10.20
CA HIS A 298 -21.53 -23.22 -9.51
C HIS A 298 -21.59 -24.24 -8.36
N PRO A 299 -20.81 -25.34 -8.41
CA PRO A 299 -21.02 -26.50 -7.54
C PRO A 299 -20.94 -26.19 -6.04
N VAL A 300 -20.03 -25.30 -5.64
CA VAL A 300 -19.89 -24.81 -4.25
C VAL A 300 -21.17 -24.15 -3.76
N PHE A 301 -21.59 -23.05 -4.39
CA PHE A 301 -22.76 -22.28 -3.98
C PHE A 301 -24.11 -23.00 -4.18
N CYS A 302 -24.16 -24.00 -5.09
CA CYS A 302 -25.33 -24.87 -5.20
C CYS A 302 -25.51 -25.78 -3.98
N GLY A 303 -24.41 -26.14 -3.30
CA GLY A 303 -24.41 -27.07 -2.17
C GLY A 303 -24.48 -26.41 -0.80
N LEU A 304 -24.07 -25.14 -0.69
CA LEU A 304 -23.97 -24.46 0.61
C LEU A 304 -25.31 -23.83 1.05
N PRO A 305 -25.77 -24.10 2.29
CA PRO A 305 -26.95 -23.46 2.85
C PRO A 305 -26.67 -22.00 3.21
N ILE A 306 -27.62 -21.12 2.89
CA ILE A 306 -27.57 -19.70 3.20
C ILE A 306 -27.91 -19.50 4.68
N THR A 307 -26.98 -18.91 5.43
CA THR A 307 -27.11 -18.67 6.87
C THR A 307 -27.72 -17.31 7.18
N ASN A 308 -27.53 -16.33 6.30
CA ASN A 308 -28.09 -14.98 6.44
C ASN A 308 -28.28 -14.33 5.06
N ILE A 309 -29.25 -13.40 4.98
CA ILE A 309 -29.49 -12.58 3.78
C ILE A 309 -29.63 -11.12 4.22
N VAL A 310 -28.82 -10.24 3.65
CA VAL A 310 -28.92 -8.79 3.84
C VAL A 310 -29.50 -8.16 2.59
N HIS A 311 -30.59 -7.41 2.76
CA HIS A 311 -31.32 -6.77 1.67
C HIS A 311 -30.93 -5.30 1.51
N HIS A 312 -30.75 -4.86 0.27
CA HIS A 312 -30.46 -3.47 -0.10
C HIS A 312 -31.49 -2.96 -1.12
N GLU A 313 -31.93 -1.71 -0.93
CA GLU A 313 -32.95 -1.10 -1.78
C GLU A 313 -32.43 -0.61 -3.13
N THR A 314 -31.10 -0.46 -3.28
CA THR A 314 -30.48 0.09 -4.50
C THR A 314 -29.28 -0.74 -4.96
N GLY A 315 -29.24 -1.05 -6.26
CA GLY A 315 -28.18 -1.85 -6.88
C GLY A 315 -28.40 -3.35 -6.71
N VAL A 316 -27.46 -4.01 -6.02
CA VAL A 316 -27.52 -5.46 -5.71
C VAL A 316 -28.53 -5.67 -4.59
N ARG A 317 -29.66 -6.35 -4.87
CA ARG A 317 -30.76 -6.45 -3.90
C ARG A 317 -30.46 -7.32 -2.69
N ASP A 318 -29.84 -8.48 -2.88
CA ASP A 318 -29.65 -9.44 -1.79
C ASP A 318 -28.19 -9.93 -1.73
N LEU A 319 -27.62 -9.89 -0.53
CA LEU A 319 -26.30 -10.43 -0.19
C LEU A 319 -26.50 -11.73 0.60
N PHE A 320 -25.94 -12.84 0.10
CA PHE A 320 -26.08 -14.18 0.66
C PHE A 320 -24.84 -14.56 1.46
N TYR A 321 -25.01 -14.87 2.74
CA TYR A 321 -23.93 -15.31 3.63
C TYR A 321 -23.99 -16.83 3.84
N PHE A 322 -22.83 -17.44 4.05
CA PHE A 322 -22.66 -18.87 4.28
C PHE A 322 -21.92 -19.12 5.60
N ASP A 323 -21.91 -20.36 6.08
CA ASP A 323 -21.10 -20.74 7.24
C ASP A 323 -19.61 -20.77 6.86
N MET A 324 -18.87 -19.75 7.30
CA MET A 324 -17.42 -19.63 7.11
C MET A 324 -16.61 -20.13 8.32
N SER A 325 -17.26 -20.80 9.29
CA SER A 325 -16.58 -21.25 10.51
C SER A 325 -15.60 -22.40 10.29
N GLN A 326 -15.73 -23.14 9.18
CA GLN A 326 -14.83 -24.23 8.83
C GLN A 326 -13.57 -23.70 8.17
N VAL A 327 -12.43 -24.01 8.78
CA VAL A 327 -11.11 -23.63 8.28
C VAL A 327 -10.15 -24.81 8.34
N ARG A 328 -9.18 -24.83 7.43
CA ARG A 328 -8.06 -25.78 7.47
C ARG A 328 -6.75 -25.04 7.65
N THR A 329 -5.79 -25.74 8.26
CA THR A 329 -4.43 -25.21 8.44
C THR A 329 -3.56 -25.70 7.29
N PHE A 330 -2.63 -24.86 6.84
CA PHE A 330 -1.80 -25.15 5.67
C PHE A 330 -0.35 -24.73 5.90
N ASP A 331 0.57 -25.66 5.67
CA ASP A 331 2.02 -25.44 5.67
C ASP A 331 2.48 -25.17 4.23
N ALA A 332 2.98 -23.96 3.98
CA ALA A 332 3.38 -23.49 2.67
C ALA A 332 4.69 -24.14 2.19
N ASP A 333 5.55 -24.57 3.08
CA ASP A 333 6.81 -25.24 2.73
C ASP A 333 6.57 -26.69 2.31
N SER A 334 5.86 -27.46 3.15
CA SER A 334 5.56 -28.86 2.85
C SER A 334 4.37 -29.04 1.90
N GLY A 335 3.49 -28.04 1.78
CA GLY A 335 2.22 -28.10 1.04
C GLY A 335 1.18 -29.04 1.66
N TYR A 336 1.38 -29.40 2.93
CA TYR A 336 0.48 -30.28 3.67
C TYR A 336 -0.67 -29.48 4.30
N PHE A 337 -1.85 -30.09 4.32
CA PHE A 337 -2.98 -29.60 5.09
C PHE A 337 -2.99 -30.26 6.46
N GLY A 338 -2.98 -29.45 7.50
CA GLY A 338 -3.19 -29.91 8.87
C GLY A 338 -4.67 -30.18 9.16
N GLU A 339 -4.99 -30.38 10.43
CA GLU A 339 -6.33 -30.72 10.88
C GLU A 339 -7.37 -29.63 10.55
N GLU A 340 -8.58 -30.08 10.23
CA GLU A 340 -9.76 -29.24 10.08
C GLU A 340 -10.19 -28.70 11.44
N ARG A 341 -10.41 -27.38 11.51
CA ARG A 341 -10.80 -26.69 12.74
C ARG A 341 -12.06 -25.87 12.49
N ARG A 342 -12.87 -25.73 13.54
CA ARG A 342 -14.00 -24.81 13.54
C ARG A 342 -13.64 -23.58 14.36
N LEU A 343 -13.80 -22.40 13.78
CA LEU A 343 -13.68 -21.14 14.52
C LEU A 343 -14.77 -21.11 15.62
N ALA A 344 -14.41 -20.62 16.80
CA ALA A 344 -15.38 -20.41 17.87
C ALA A 344 -16.39 -19.34 17.41
N ALA A 345 -17.68 -19.62 17.60
CA ALA A 345 -18.79 -18.76 17.17
C ALA A 345 -18.85 -17.44 17.93
#